data_AF-A0A7S2X222-F1
#
_entry.id   AF-A0A7S2X222-F1
#
_cell.length_a   1.000
_cell.length_b   1.000
_cell.length_c   1.000
_cell.angle_alpha   90.00
_cell.angle_beta   90.00
_cell.angle_gamma   90.00
#
_symmetry.space_group_name_H-M   'P 1'
#
loop_
_entity.id
_entity.type
_entity.pdbx_description
1 polymer ?
#
loop_
_entity_poly.entity_id
_entity_poly.type
_entity_poly.pdbx_seq_one_letter_code
_entity_poly.pdbx_strand_id
1 'polypeptide(L)'
;QMWAKESEKIVPAFMGFSDTICKGLVGVSGQHGNDILFEWIGIMESIPSIHKAEVGPALKVRLEALLSKVSPQIQVQVLRTLKSWKVPVLSSRADILIQACNLKTEKDLLPFQRQHNVEKGLSEEERVTLVPLLLRILFPKMKRKKMRLTSRRSQGTARKSILHFLS
;
A
#
# COMPACT_ATOMS: atom_id res chain seq x y z
N GLN A 1 -14.62 -20.37 -15.54
CA GLN A 1 -13.56 -20.69 -16.51
C GLN A 1 -13.15 -19.49 -17.38
N MET A 2 -14.07 -18.62 -17.82
CA MET A 2 -13.75 -17.44 -18.66
C MET A 2 -12.70 -16.49 -18.03
N TRP A 3 -12.88 -16.11 -16.76
CA TRP A 3 -11.96 -15.20 -16.05
C TRP A 3 -10.54 -15.74 -15.83
N ALA A 4 -10.34 -17.06 -15.82
CA ALA A 4 -9.01 -17.65 -15.66
C ALA A 4 -8.15 -17.35 -16.90
N LYS A 5 -8.66 -17.62 -18.10
CA LYS A 5 -7.98 -17.31 -19.37
C LYS A 5 -7.77 -15.81 -19.57
N GLU A 6 -8.71 -14.99 -19.11
CA GLU A 6 -8.58 -13.53 -19.22
C GLU A 6 -7.49 -13.00 -18.27
N SER A 7 -7.38 -13.55 -17.06
CA SER A 7 -6.34 -13.18 -16.10
C SER A 7 -4.92 -13.50 -16.59
N GLU A 8 -4.76 -14.56 -17.39
CA GLU A 8 -3.49 -14.95 -18.01
C GLU A 8 -2.99 -13.93 -19.05
N LYS A 9 -3.88 -13.11 -19.62
CA LYS A 9 -3.49 -12.03 -20.56
C LYS A 9 -3.36 -10.68 -19.86
N ILE A 10 -4.33 -10.35 -19.01
CA ILE A 10 -4.43 -9.06 -18.31
C ILE A 10 -3.26 -8.86 -17.35
N VAL A 11 -2.92 -9.89 -16.56
CA VAL A 11 -1.90 -9.73 -15.50
C VAL A 11 -0.50 -9.52 -16.09
N PRO A 12 -0.02 -10.28 -17.09
CA PRO A 12 1.27 -9.97 -17.72
C PRO A 12 1.34 -8.58 -18.34
N ALA A 13 0.26 -8.12 -18.99
CA ALA A 13 0.19 -6.77 -19.55
C ALA A 13 0.31 -5.70 -18.44
N PHE A 14 -0.43 -5.88 -17.34
CA PHE A 14 -0.30 -5.03 -16.16
C PHE A 14 1.13 -5.07 -15.58
N MET A 15 1.75 -6.24 -15.48
CA MET A 15 3.11 -6.38 -14.93
C MET A 15 4.10 -5.57 -15.77
N GLY A 16 4.03 -5.67 -17.10
CA GLY A 16 4.85 -4.87 -18.01
C GLY A 16 4.62 -3.36 -17.87
N PHE A 17 3.35 -2.93 -17.80
CA PHE A 17 3.00 -1.52 -17.55
C PHE A 17 3.52 -1.02 -16.20
N SER A 18 3.34 -1.81 -15.13
CA SER A 18 3.77 -1.47 -13.79
C SER A 18 5.29 -1.34 -13.68
N ASP A 19 6.05 -2.11 -14.47
CA ASP A 19 7.51 -1.99 -14.57
C ASP A 19 7.91 -0.66 -15.20
N THR A 20 7.21 -0.20 -16.22
CA THR A 20 7.41 1.11 -16.85
C THR A 20 7.22 2.24 -15.85
N ILE A 21 6.13 2.19 -15.07
CA ILE A 21 5.89 3.14 -13.95
C ILE A 21 7.01 3.05 -12.91
N CYS A 22 7.37 1.82 -12.50
CA CYS A 22 8.38 1.56 -11.47
C CYS A 22 9.78 2.04 -11.85
N LYS A 23 10.11 2.02 -13.14
CA LYS A 23 11.37 2.47 -13.72
C LYS A 23 11.39 3.99 -14.00
N GLY A 24 10.25 4.67 -13.88
CA GLY A 24 10.15 6.10 -14.11
C GLY A 24 10.40 6.49 -15.57
N LEU A 25 10.05 5.62 -16.51
CA LEU A 25 10.26 5.87 -17.94
C LEU A 25 9.38 7.04 -18.43
N VAL A 26 9.98 7.88 -19.27
CA VAL A 26 9.42 9.15 -19.76
C VAL A 26 8.14 8.89 -20.57
N GLY A 27 7.04 9.57 -20.24
CA GLY A 27 5.74 9.47 -20.91
C GLY A 27 4.63 8.81 -20.08
N VAL A 28 4.99 8.05 -19.03
CA VAL A 28 4.03 7.45 -18.08
C VAL A 28 4.21 8.01 -16.66
N SER A 29 5.10 8.98 -16.49
CA SER A 29 5.31 9.68 -15.23
C SER A 29 4.33 10.84 -15.09
N GLY A 30 3.72 10.99 -13.91
CA GLY A 30 2.80 12.09 -13.61
C GLY A 30 1.35 11.65 -13.39
N GLN A 31 0.41 12.59 -13.47
CA GLN A 31 -1.00 12.35 -13.15
C GLN A 31 -1.63 11.32 -14.10
N HIS A 32 -1.39 11.43 -15.40
CA HIS A 32 -1.97 10.51 -16.39
C HIS A 32 -1.55 9.04 -16.16
N GLY A 33 -0.28 8.79 -15.83
CA GLY A 33 0.17 7.44 -15.49
C GLY A 33 -0.44 6.91 -14.18
N ASN A 34 -0.71 7.79 -13.22
CA ASN A 34 -1.44 7.44 -12.00
C ASN A 34 -2.90 7.08 -12.29
N ASP A 35 -3.56 7.79 -13.20
CA ASP A 35 -4.94 7.52 -13.60
C ASP A 35 -5.05 6.16 -14.29
N ILE A 36 -4.17 5.90 -15.28
CA ILE A 36 -4.09 4.60 -15.96
C ILE A 36 -3.79 3.48 -14.95
N LEU A 37 -2.84 3.68 -14.04
CA LEU A 37 -2.51 2.69 -13.02
C LEU A 37 -3.71 2.41 -12.09
N PHE A 38 -4.46 3.45 -11.72
CA PHE A 38 -5.66 3.31 -10.91
C PHE A 38 -6.73 2.46 -11.62
N GLU A 39 -6.95 2.71 -12.92
CA GLU A 39 -7.87 1.92 -13.74
C GLU A 39 -7.45 0.44 -13.82
N TRP A 40 -6.16 0.17 -14.11
CA TRP A 40 -5.64 -1.20 -14.14
C TRP A 40 -5.86 -1.94 -12.81
N ILE A 41 -5.65 -1.27 -11.68
CA ILE A 41 -5.89 -1.88 -10.37
C ILE A 41 -7.38 -2.12 -10.15
N GLY A 42 -8.25 -1.21 -10.58
CA GLY A 42 -9.70 -1.40 -10.59
C GLY A 42 -10.13 -2.64 -11.39
N ILE A 43 -9.54 -2.86 -12.57
CA ILE A 43 -9.79 -4.07 -13.37
C ILE A 43 -9.38 -5.31 -12.57
N MET A 44 -8.20 -5.32 -11.96
CA MET A 44 -7.73 -6.47 -11.17
C MET A 44 -8.61 -6.76 -9.96
N GLU A 45 -9.09 -5.73 -9.26
CA GLU A 45 -10.03 -5.86 -8.15
C GLU A 45 -11.35 -6.53 -8.61
N SER A 46 -11.78 -6.25 -9.84
CA SER A 46 -13.01 -6.80 -10.41
C SER A 46 -12.90 -8.28 -10.83
N ILE A 47 -11.69 -8.83 -10.99
CA ILE A 47 -11.48 -10.21 -11.46
C ILE A 47 -11.71 -11.19 -10.29
N PRO A 48 -12.76 -12.02 -10.36
CA PRO A 48 -13.02 -12.98 -9.30
C PRO A 48 -11.90 -14.00 -9.19
N SER A 49 -11.46 -14.30 -7.97
CA SER A 49 -10.42 -15.30 -7.71
C SER A 49 -9.06 -15.04 -8.39
N ILE A 50 -8.72 -13.79 -8.70
CA ILE A 50 -7.40 -13.42 -9.23
C ILE A 50 -6.23 -13.94 -8.37
N HIS A 51 -6.46 -14.09 -7.06
CA HIS A 51 -5.50 -14.67 -6.12
C HIS A 51 -5.22 -16.16 -6.33
N LYS A 52 -6.10 -16.89 -7.03
CA LYS A 52 -5.95 -18.32 -7.36
C LYS A 52 -5.36 -18.56 -8.74
N ALA A 53 -5.24 -17.52 -9.57
CA ALA A 53 -4.59 -17.64 -10.87
C ALA A 53 -3.11 -18.01 -10.68
N GLU A 54 -2.51 -18.66 -11.67
CA GLU A 54 -1.09 -19.03 -11.64
C GLU A 54 -0.18 -17.80 -11.43
N VAL A 55 -0.55 -16.69 -12.05
CA VAL A 55 0.10 -15.37 -11.93
C VAL A 55 -0.20 -14.65 -10.60
N GLY A 56 -1.14 -15.16 -9.81
CA GLY A 56 -1.63 -14.55 -8.58
C GLY A 56 -0.55 -14.23 -7.53
N PRO A 57 0.38 -15.15 -7.22
CA PRO A 57 1.48 -14.89 -6.29
C PRO A 57 2.40 -13.75 -6.75
N ALA A 58 2.78 -13.74 -8.04
CA ALA A 58 3.62 -12.69 -8.61
C ALA A 58 2.92 -11.33 -8.60
N LEU A 59 1.61 -11.32 -8.90
CA LEU A 59 0.79 -10.13 -8.84
C LEU A 59 0.70 -9.56 -7.42
N LYS A 60 0.50 -10.41 -6.40
CA LYS A 60 0.49 -9.99 -5.00
C LYS A 60 1.77 -9.23 -4.64
N VAL A 61 2.93 -9.81 -4.97
CA VAL A 61 4.25 -9.19 -4.71
C VAL A 61 4.35 -7.83 -5.42
N ARG A 62 3.86 -7.73 -6.66
CA ARG A 62 3.87 -6.48 -7.41
C ARG A 62 2.99 -5.40 -6.79
N LEU A 63 1.77 -5.76 -6.40
CA LEU A 63 0.83 -4.88 -5.73
C LEU A 63 1.43 -4.35 -4.41
N GLU A 64 2.03 -5.23 -3.60
CA GLU A 64 2.72 -4.80 -2.38
C GLU A 64 3.86 -3.82 -2.67
N ALA A 65 4.66 -4.06 -3.71
CA ALA A 65 5.76 -3.17 -4.08
C ALA A 65 5.26 -1.76 -4.50
N LEU A 66 4.12 -1.67 -5.18
CA LEU A 66 3.52 -0.40 -5.60
C LEU A 66 3.20 0.53 -4.42
N LEU A 67 2.89 -0.02 -3.23
CA LEU A 67 2.61 0.78 -2.03
C LEU A 67 3.72 1.79 -1.73
N SER A 68 4.97 1.48 -2.09
CA SER A 68 6.15 2.34 -1.86
C SER A 68 6.44 3.35 -2.97
N LYS A 69 5.63 3.41 -4.02
CA LYS A 69 5.94 4.20 -5.23
C LYS A 69 4.81 5.12 -5.69
N VAL A 70 3.59 4.90 -5.22
CA VAL A 70 2.38 5.51 -5.77
C VAL A 70 1.74 6.55 -4.83
N SER A 71 0.72 7.26 -5.33
CA SER A 71 -0.05 8.23 -4.56
C SER A 71 -0.90 7.56 -3.46
N PRO A 72 -1.30 8.30 -2.40
CA PRO A 72 -2.19 7.77 -1.36
C PRO A 72 -3.48 7.14 -1.88
N GLN A 73 -4.09 7.71 -2.92
CA GLN A 73 -5.31 7.19 -3.53
C GLN A 73 -5.07 5.80 -4.15
N ILE A 74 -3.97 5.64 -4.89
CA ILE A 74 -3.59 4.35 -5.47
C ILE A 74 -3.20 3.35 -4.37
N GLN A 75 -2.51 3.79 -3.31
CA GLN A 75 -2.19 2.91 -2.18
C GLN A 75 -3.46 2.29 -1.56
N VAL A 76 -4.52 3.07 -1.36
CA VAL A 76 -5.80 2.58 -0.85
C VAL A 76 -6.42 1.55 -1.81
N GLN A 77 -6.38 1.81 -3.10
CA GLN A 77 -6.91 0.91 -4.13
C GLN A 77 -6.14 -0.43 -4.20
N VAL A 78 -4.81 -0.37 -4.06
CA VAL A 78 -3.95 -1.55 -3.92
C VAL A 78 -4.34 -2.36 -2.69
N LEU A 79 -4.53 -1.73 -1.53
CA LEU A 79 -4.91 -2.42 -0.30
C LEU A 79 -6.28 -3.12 -0.41
N ARG A 80 -7.24 -2.49 -1.10
CA ARG A 80 -8.54 -3.12 -1.40
C ARG A 80 -8.37 -4.37 -2.26
N THR A 81 -7.60 -4.26 -3.33
CA THR A 81 -7.30 -5.37 -4.23
C THR A 81 -6.62 -6.52 -3.48
N LEU A 82 -5.65 -6.23 -2.60
CA LEU A 82 -4.95 -7.24 -1.81
C LEU A 82 -5.85 -8.03 -0.85
N LYS A 83 -7.05 -7.53 -0.50
CA LYS A 83 -8.01 -8.26 0.34
C LYS A 83 -8.40 -9.62 -0.25
N SER A 84 -8.36 -9.80 -1.57
CA SER A 84 -8.68 -11.10 -2.17
C SER A 84 -7.71 -12.21 -1.78
N TRP A 85 -6.49 -11.88 -1.35
CA TRP A 85 -5.52 -12.85 -0.82
C TRP A 85 -5.73 -13.18 0.66
N LYS A 86 -6.79 -12.68 1.30
CA LYS A 86 -7.13 -12.94 2.71
C LYS A 86 -5.96 -12.71 3.67
N VAL A 87 -5.14 -11.69 3.40
CA VAL A 87 -4.04 -11.34 4.30
C VAL A 87 -4.65 -10.98 5.66
N PRO A 88 -4.29 -11.66 6.77
CA PRO A 88 -5.00 -11.54 8.05
C PRO A 88 -5.20 -10.08 8.50
N VAL A 89 -4.12 -9.28 8.42
CA VAL A 89 -4.14 -7.86 8.78
C VAL A 89 -5.08 -6.99 7.93
N LEU A 90 -5.31 -7.35 6.66
CA LEU A 90 -6.23 -6.60 5.79
C LEU A 90 -7.70 -6.87 6.13
N SER A 91 -7.97 -7.91 6.91
CA SER A 91 -9.31 -8.20 7.43
C SER A 91 -9.54 -7.56 8.80
N SER A 92 -8.55 -7.65 9.70
CA SER A 92 -8.69 -7.16 11.08
C SER A 92 -8.32 -5.69 11.27
N ARG A 93 -7.44 -5.14 10.42
CA ARG A 93 -6.76 -3.83 10.63
C ARG A 93 -6.62 -3.01 9.33
N ALA A 94 -7.53 -3.14 8.38
CA ALA A 94 -7.46 -2.38 7.13
C ALA A 94 -7.51 -0.86 7.34
N ASP A 95 -8.26 -0.41 8.34
CA ASP A 95 -8.42 0.97 8.77
C ASP A 95 -7.06 1.63 9.07
N ILE A 96 -6.19 0.90 9.77
CA ILE A 96 -4.84 1.33 10.13
C ILE A 96 -4.01 1.60 8.87
N LEU A 97 -4.01 0.66 7.93
CA LEU A 97 -3.25 0.80 6.68
C LEU A 97 -3.81 1.92 5.80
N ILE A 98 -5.13 2.09 5.73
CA ILE A 98 -5.79 3.18 5.01
C ILE A 98 -5.47 4.55 5.64
N GLN A 99 -5.44 4.62 6.98
CA GLN A 99 -5.03 5.83 7.69
C GLN A 99 -3.56 6.16 7.41
N ALA A 100 -2.68 5.14 7.39
CA ALA A 100 -1.28 5.32 7.03
C ALA A 100 -1.13 5.87 5.60
N CYS A 101 -1.95 5.45 4.63
CA CYS A 101 -1.93 6.02 3.28
C CYS A 101 -2.18 7.54 3.30
N ASN A 102 -3.09 7.99 4.15
CA ASN A 102 -3.55 9.38 4.24
C ASN A 102 -2.94 10.17 5.40
N LEU A 103 -1.76 9.78 5.89
CA LEU A 103 -1.07 10.44 6.99
C LEU A 103 -0.87 11.95 6.72
N LYS A 104 -1.51 12.80 7.53
CA LYS A 104 -1.45 14.27 7.46
C LYS A 104 -0.85 14.88 8.72
N THR A 105 -1.18 14.32 9.89
CA THR A 105 -0.81 14.82 11.21
C THR A 105 -0.01 13.79 11.99
N GLU A 106 0.72 14.22 13.03
CA GLU A 106 1.34 13.28 13.97
C GLU A 106 0.31 12.52 14.79
N LYS A 107 -0.88 13.10 15.00
CA LYS A 107 -1.98 12.43 15.70
C LYS A 107 -2.47 11.21 14.94
N ASP A 108 -2.31 11.20 13.62
CA ASP A 108 -2.64 10.05 12.78
C ASP A 108 -1.73 8.85 13.08
N LEU A 109 -0.58 9.05 13.75
CA LEU A 109 0.29 7.97 14.22
C LEU A 109 -0.12 7.42 15.61
N LEU A 110 -0.98 8.11 16.36
CA LEU A 110 -1.39 7.71 17.71
C LEU A 110 -2.17 6.39 17.78
N PRO A 111 -3.07 6.06 16.83
CA PRO A 111 -3.75 4.76 16.82
C PRO A 111 -2.77 3.59 16.79
N PHE A 112 -1.61 3.78 16.15
CA PHE A 112 -0.55 2.78 16.05
C PHE A 112 0.24 2.64 17.37
N GLN A 113 0.51 3.75 18.07
CA GLN A 113 1.20 3.74 19.38
C GLN A 113 0.34 3.14 20.50
N ARG A 114 -0.96 3.41 20.51
CA ARG A 114 -1.88 2.91 21.55
C ARG A 114 -2.09 1.40 21.48
N GLN A 115 -2.00 0.82 20.29
CA GLN A 115 -2.11 -0.63 20.10
C GLN A 115 -0.83 -1.40 20.48
N HIS A 116 0.31 -0.72 20.67
CA HIS A 116 1.50 -1.35 21.22
C HIS A 116 1.47 -1.52 22.75
N ASN A 117 0.64 -0.73 23.46
CA ASN A 117 0.76 -0.55 24.91
C ASN A 117 -0.39 -1.11 25.78
N VAL A 118 -1.45 -1.69 25.19
CA VAL A 118 -2.59 -2.21 25.99
C VAL A 118 -3.08 -3.50 25.37
N GLU A 119 -3.34 -4.52 26.20
CA GLU A 119 -3.99 -5.86 26.06
C GLU A 119 -4.51 -6.38 24.69
N LYS A 120 -4.83 -5.50 23.73
CA LYS A 120 -5.07 -5.75 22.31
C LYS A 120 -3.84 -5.49 21.44
N GLY A 121 -2.67 -5.89 21.92
CA GLY A 121 -1.42 -5.86 21.16
C GLY A 121 -1.55 -6.60 19.82
N LEU A 122 -0.81 -6.17 18.80
CA LEU A 122 -0.68 -6.95 17.57
C LEU A 122 -0.08 -8.31 17.92
N SER A 123 -0.71 -9.40 17.47
CA SER A 123 -0.08 -10.72 17.58
C SER A 123 1.20 -10.78 16.74
N GLU A 124 2.10 -11.70 17.04
CA GLU A 124 3.31 -11.89 16.23
C GLU A 124 2.97 -12.15 14.75
N GLU A 125 1.93 -12.94 14.47
CA GLU A 125 1.43 -13.21 13.12
C GLU A 125 0.92 -11.95 12.41
N GLU A 126 0.20 -11.10 13.14
CA GLU A 126 -0.24 -9.80 12.61
C GLU A 126 0.96 -8.89 12.35
N ARG A 127 1.98 -8.87 13.21
CA ARG A 127 3.20 -8.05 13.00
C ARG A 127 3.95 -8.46 11.75
N VAL A 128 4.13 -9.76 11.53
CA VAL A 128 4.84 -10.31 10.36
C VAL A 128 4.21 -9.83 9.05
N THR A 129 2.89 -9.61 9.02
CA THR A 129 2.18 -9.15 7.82
C THR A 129 1.96 -7.63 7.79
N LEU A 130 1.66 -7.01 8.92
CA LEU A 130 1.36 -5.58 9.03
C LEU A 130 2.60 -4.72 8.80
N VAL A 131 3.71 -5.05 9.49
CA VAL A 131 4.89 -4.19 9.53
C VAL A 131 5.47 -3.98 8.12
N PRO A 132 5.66 -5.01 7.27
CA PRO A 132 6.14 -4.81 5.91
C PRO A 132 5.23 -3.91 5.07
N LEU A 133 3.91 -4.08 5.16
CA LEU A 133 2.95 -3.24 4.42
C LEU A 133 2.99 -1.79 4.91
N LEU A 134 3.01 -1.60 6.22
CA LEU A 134 3.08 -0.29 6.84
C LEU A 134 4.36 0.46 6.46
N LEU A 135 5.51 -0.22 6.51
CA LEU A 135 6.79 0.35 6.08
C LEU A 135 6.74 0.78 4.62
N ARG A 136 6.18 -0.03 3.72
CA ARG A 136 6.04 0.33 2.30
C ARG A 136 5.17 1.56 2.11
N ILE A 137 4.08 1.72 2.88
CA ILE A 137 3.19 2.89 2.80
C ILE A 137 3.85 4.16 3.36
N LEU A 138 4.61 4.03 4.45
CA LEU A 138 5.24 5.16 5.15
C LEU A 138 6.56 5.61 4.50
N PHE A 139 7.27 4.70 3.83
CA PHE A 139 8.57 4.98 3.21
C PHE A 139 8.57 6.18 2.23
N PRO A 140 7.59 6.32 1.30
CA PRO A 140 7.47 7.50 0.45
C PRO A 140 7.41 8.81 1.24
N LYS A 141 6.75 8.80 2.40
CA LYS A 141 6.57 9.97 3.26
C LYS A 141 7.86 10.32 3.99
N MET A 142 8.64 9.32 4.40
CA MET A 142 9.97 9.51 4.99
C MET A 142 11.00 10.06 4.00
N LYS A 143 10.91 9.68 2.71
CA LYS A 143 11.84 10.13 1.65
C LYS A 143 11.65 11.62 1.31
N ARG A 144 10.45 12.18 1.51
CA ARG A 144 10.15 13.58 1.20
C ARG A 144 10.81 14.52 2.22
N LYS A 145 11.96 15.08 1.85
CA LYS A 145 12.78 15.99 2.70
C LYS A 145 11.99 17.14 3.37
N LYS A 146 10.97 17.68 2.69
CA LYS A 146 10.16 18.81 3.17
C LYS A 146 8.80 18.42 3.75
N MET A 147 8.46 17.13 3.82
CA MET A 147 7.17 16.71 4.37
C MET A 147 7.18 16.90 5.89
N ARG A 148 6.28 17.76 6.37
CA ARG A 148 5.99 17.95 7.79
C ARG A 148 4.63 17.35 8.08
N LEU A 149 4.52 16.62 9.18
CA LEU A 149 3.23 16.27 9.72
C LEU A 149 2.74 17.48 10.51
N THR A 150 1.55 17.99 10.22
CA THR A 150 1.02 19.14 10.95
C THR A 150 0.80 18.74 12.40
N SER A 151 1.49 19.43 13.31
CA SER A 151 1.48 19.20 14.75
C SER A 151 1.41 20.54 15.47
N ARG A 152 0.60 20.62 16.53
CA ARG A 152 0.44 21.85 17.34
C ARG A 152 1.68 22.16 18.18
N ARG A 153 2.63 21.21 18.32
CA ARG A 153 3.79 21.31 19.23
C ARG A 153 5.11 20.74 18.69
N SER A 154 5.14 20.07 17.53
CA SER A 154 6.40 19.51 17.00
C SER A 154 6.97 20.37 15.87
N GLN A 155 8.26 20.66 15.97
CA GLN A 155 9.08 21.19 14.87
C GLN A 155 9.73 20.06 14.05
N GLY A 156 9.17 18.85 14.10
CA GLY A 156 9.73 17.64 13.52
C GLY A 156 9.42 17.47 12.03
N THR A 157 10.30 16.81 11.29
CA THR A 157 9.99 16.30 9.95
C THR A 157 9.13 15.04 10.08
N ALA A 158 8.31 14.75 9.07
CA ALA A 158 7.54 13.50 9.02
C ALA A 158 8.44 12.26 9.23
N ARG A 159 9.67 12.31 8.70
CA ARG A 159 10.69 11.28 8.90
C ARG A 159 11.03 11.06 10.38
N LYS A 160 11.26 12.13 11.16
CA LYS A 160 11.61 11.99 12.58
C LYS A 160 10.45 11.39 13.37
N SER A 161 9.22 11.85 13.11
CA SER A 161 8.03 11.35 13.80
C SER A 161 7.72 9.89 13.43
N ILE A 162 7.90 9.50 12.17
CA ILE A 162 7.75 8.10 11.73
C ILE A 162 8.85 7.22 12.33
N LEU A 163 10.12 7.66 12.33
CA LEU A 163 11.21 6.87 12.91
C LEU A 163 11.05 6.69 14.42
N HIS A 164 10.63 7.73 15.14
CA HIS A 164 10.32 7.64 16.57
C HIS A 164 9.10 6.74 16.85
N PHE A 165 8.17 6.63 15.90
CA PHE A 165 7.08 5.69 15.98
C PHE A 165 7.54 4.23 15.79
N LEU A 166 8.55 4.00 14.94
CA LEU A 166 9.07 2.66 14.65
C LEU A 166 10.13 2.16 15.66
N SER A 167 10.65 3.04 16.51
CA SER A 167 11.64 2.75 17.56
C SER A 167 10.99 2.29 18.86
#